data_AF-A0A0G1QMJ5-F1
#
_entry.id   AF-A0A0G1QMJ5-F1
#
_cell.length_a   1.000
_cell.length_b   1.000
_cell.length_c   1.000
_cell.angle_alpha   90.00
_cell.angle_beta   90.00
_cell.angle_gamma   90.00
#
_symmetry.space_group_name_H-M   'P 1'
#
loop_
_entity.id
_entity.type
_entity.pdbx_description
1 polymer ?
#
loop_
_entity_poly.entity_id
_entity_poly.type
_entity_poly.pdbx_seq_one_letter_code
_entity_poly.pdbx_strand_id
1 'polypeptide(L)'
;VIGSLHYQSAIYQIAEGVRQGQPISEMLGQYPEYFPPLVSQMIAIGEKTGRLEDLLRKVAQFYNRELEALVNSLAEIIQPVLIVMIGILIGGLIAAIILPIYQIAQQF
;
A
#
# COMPACT_ATOMS: atom_id res chain seq x y z
N VAL A 1 -7.61 -5.77 -9.52
CA VAL A 1 -6.13 -5.85 -9.42
C VAL A 1 -5.49 -6.50 -10.66
N ILE A 2 -6.17 -7.35 -11.45
CA ILE A 2 -5.65 -7.90 -12.72
C ILE A 2 -5.98 -6.98 -13.92
N GLY A 3 -5.75 -5.67 -13.79
CA GLY A 3 -6.15 -4.67 -14.80
C GLY A 3 -5.02 -3.86 -15.42
N SER A 4 -3.79 -3.92 -14.88
CA SER A 4 -2.66 -3.21 -15.45
C SER A 4 -1.96 -4.09 -16.49
N LEU A 5 -1.76 -3.53 -17.69
CA LEU A 5 -1.12 -4.19 -18.83
C LEU A 5 0.26 -4.76 -18.46
N HIS A 6 0.99 -4.10 -17.55
CA HIS A 6 2.31 -4.52 -17.08
C HIS A 6 2.29 -5.80 -16.24
N TYR A 7 1.33 -5.95 -15.30
CA TYR A 7 1.23 -7.16 -14.48
C TYR A 7 0.83 -8.37 -15.33
N GLN A 8 -0.09 -8.16 -16.27
CA GLN A 8 -0.53 -9.22 -17.18
C GLN A 8 0.64 -9.69 -18.07
N SER A 9 1.42 -8.75 -18.61
CA SER A 9 2.61 -9.09 -19.40
C SER A 9 3.66 -9.83 -18.58
N ALA A 10 3.94 -9.38 -17.35
CA ALA A 10 4.89 -10.05 -16.46
C ALA A 10 4.45 -11.48 -16.13
N ILE A 11 3.18 -11.70 -15.76
CA ILE A 11 2.66 -13.05 -15.49
C ILE A 11 2.72 -13.93 -16.73
N TYR A 12 2.44 -13.39 -17.92
CA TYR A 12 2.50 -14.16 -19.16
C TYR A 12 3.93 -14.62 -19.47
N GLN A 13 4.91 -13.73 -19.30
CA GLN A 13 6.34 -14.04 -19.47
C GLN A 13 6.82 -15.05 -18.43
N ILE A 14 6.42 -14.90 -17.17
CA ILE A 14 6.70 -15.87 -16.10
C ILE A 14 6.14 -17.25 -16.47
N ALA A 15 4.87 -17.31 -16.89
CA ALA A 15 4.23 -18.57 -17.27
C ALA A 15 4.90 -19.24 -18.47
N GLU A 16 5.42 -18.44 -19.42
CA GLU A 16 6.17 -18.95 -20.57
C GLU A 16 7.52 -19.52 -20.15
N GLY A 17 8.30 -18.83 -19.31
CA GLY A 17 9.57 -19.37 -18.80
C GLY A 17 9.37 -20.66 -17.99
N VAL A 18 8.31 -20.73 -17.19
CA VAL A 18 7.95 -21.95 -16.46
C VAL A 18 7.59 -23.10 -17.40
N ARG A 19 6.87 -22.84 -18.50
CA ARG A 19 6.60 -23.86 -19.55
C ARG A 19 7.88 -24.36 -20.21
N GLN A 20 8.90 -23.52 -20.30
CA GLN A 20 10.22 -23.86 -20.82
C GLN A 20 11.10 -24.59 -19.79
N GLY A 21 10.60 -24.84 -18.57
CA GLY A 21 11.28 -25.59 -17.52
C GLY A 21 12.09 -24.74 -16.55
N GLN A 22 11.97 -23.41 -16.61
CA GLN A 22 12.62 -22.53 -15.64
C GLN A 22 11.88 -22.57 -14.29
N PRO A 23 12.60 -22.52 -13.15
CA PRO A 23 11.97 -22.44 -11.84
C PRO A 23 11.07 -21.21 -11.71
N ILE A 24 9.92 -21.37 -11.05
CA ILE A 24 8.98 -20.28 -10.77
C ILE A 24 9.67 -19.19 -9.95
N SER A 25 10.50 -19.59 -8.98
CA SER A 25 11.27 -18.67 -8.15
C SER A 25 12.25 -17.79 -8.94
N GLU A 26 12.89 -18.34 -9.97
CA GLU A 26 13.81 -17.61 -10.84
C GLU A 26 13.04 -16.62 -11.70
N MET A 27 11.94 -17.06 -12.32
CA MET A 27 11.09 -16.21 -13.15
C MET A 27 10.48 -15.04 -12.38
N LEU A 28 10.01 -15.28 -11.16
CA LEU A 28 9.50 -14.22 -10.30
C LEU A 28 10.59 -13.23 -9.87
N GLY A 29 11.82 -13.72 -9.65
CA GLY A 29 12.97 -12.89 -9.29
C GLY A 29 13.38 -11.88 -10.36
N GLN A 30 13.00 -12.09 -11.63
CA GLN A 30 13.26 -11.16 -12.73
C GLN A 30 12.37 -9.89 -12.67
N TYR A 31 11.32 -9.91 -11.85
CA TYR A 31 10.35 -8.81 -11.74
C TYR A 31 10.27 -8.26 -10.30
N PRO A 32 11.37 -7.75 -9.72
CA PRO A 32 11.43 -7.30 -8.32
C PRO A 32 10.51 -6.12 -8.01
N GLU A 33 10.13 -5.34 -9.03
CA GLU A 33 9.17 -4.22 -8.91
C GLU A 33 7.75 -4.70 -8.54
N TYR A 34 7.38 -5.92 -8.97
CA TYR A 34 6.05 -6.50 -8.74
C TYR A 34 6.08 -7.64 -7.71
N PHE A 35 7.22 -8.30 -7.55
CA PHE A 35 7.39 -9.43 -6.64
C PHE A 35 8.63 -9.19 -5.76
N PRO A 36 8.45 -8.82 -4.49
CA PRO A 36 9.55 -8.60 -3.57
C PRO A 36 10.46 -9.81 -3.47
N PRO A 37 11.77 -9.64 -3.19
CA PRO A 37 12.73 -10.74 -3.09
C PRO A 37 12.32 -11.84 -2.09
N LEU A 38 11.57 -11.48 -1.05
CA LEU A 38 11.01 -12.43 -0.09
C LEU A 38 10.10 -13.47 -0.77
N VAL A 39 9.31 -13.05 -1.76
CA VAL A 39 8.36 -13.92 -2.47
C VAL A 39 9.10 -14.96 -3.31
N SER A 40 10.10 -14.55 -4.08
CA SER A 40 10.90 -15.47 -4.91
C SER A 40 11.67 -16.47 -4.04
N GLN A 41 12.19 -16.05 -2.88
CA GLN A 41 12.85 -16.93 -1.92
C GLN A 41 11.90 -17.95 -1.29
N MET A 42 10.70 -17.52 -0.87
CA MET A 42 9.70 -18.43 -0.31
C MET A 42 9.24 -19.48 -1.32
N ILE A 43 9.09 -19.07 -2.58
CA ILE A 43 8.74 -19.99 -3.67
C ILE A 43 9.90 -20.93 -3.99
N ALA A 44 11.15 -20.45 -3.95
CA ALA A 44 12.33 -21.32 -4.14
C ALA A 44 12.39 -22.43 -3.09
N ILE A 45 12.06 -22.11 -1.83
CA ILE A 45 11.96 -23.09 -0.74
C ILE A 45 10.80 -24.05 -1.01
N GLY A 46 9.63 -23.54 -1.42
CA GLY A 46 8.45 -24.33 -1.76
C GLY A 46 8.70 -25.31 -2.91
N GLU A 47 9.37 -24.87 -3.98
CA GLU A 47 9.75 -25.71 -5.13
C GLU A 47 10.72 -26.82 -4.71
N LYS A 48 11.76 -26.49 -3.94
CA LYS A 48 12.77 -27.47 -3.49
C LYS A 48 12.21 -28.50 -2.51
N THR A 49 11.22 -28.12 -1.70
CA THR A 49 10.65 -28.99 -0.66
C THR A 49 9.35 -29.68 -1.09
N GLY A 50 8.85 -29.40 -2.29
CA GLY A 50 7.55 -29.89 -2.77
C GLY A 50 6.35 -29.28 -2.03
N ARG A 51 6.54 -28.18 -1.30
CA ARG A 51 5.52 -27.50 -0.47
C ARG A 51 5.04 -26.19 -1.08
N LEU A 52 5.02 -26.10 -2.41
CA LEU A 52 4.70 -24.86 -3.12
C LEU A 52 3.34 -24.27 -2.71
N GLU A 53 2.32 -25.10 -2.53
CA GLU A 53 0.98 -24.66 -2.11
C GLU A 53 1.00 -23.93 -0.75
N ASP A 54 1.65 -24.52 0.26
CA ASP A 54 1.78 -23.93 1.60
C ASP A 54 2.50 -22.58 1.54
N LEU A 55 3.57 -22.50 0.76
CA LEU A 55 4.40 -21.31 0.66
C LEU A 55 3.70 -20.20 -0.14
N LEU A 56 2.99 -20.53 -1.22
CA LEU A 56 2.13 -19.58 -1.95
C LEU A 56 1.01 -19.03 -1.06
N ARG A 57 0.42 -19.87 -0.20
CA ARG A 57 -0.58 -19.42 0.79
C ARG A 57 0.02 -18.42 1.79
N LYS A 58 1.25 -18.65 2.25
CA LYS A 58 1.96 -17.69 3.12
C LYS A 58 2.28 -16.39 2.39
N VAL A 59 2.66 -16.44 1.12
CA VAL A 59 2.88 -15.24 0.29
C VAL A 59 1.58 -14.43 0.17
N ALA A 60 0.45 -15.09 -0.07
CA ALA A 60 -0.85 -14.41 -0.12
C ALA A 60 -1.20 -13.75 1.23
N GLN A 61 -0.95 -14.44 2.34
CA GLN A 61 -1.15 -13.87 3.69
C GLN A 61 -0.22 -12.68 3.96
N PHE A 62 1.02 -12.72 3.47
CA PHE A 62 1.96 -11.61 3.58
C PHE A 62 1.42 -10.35 2.89
N TYR A 63 0.99 -10.46 1.62
CA TYR A 63 0.40 -9.33 0.89
C TYR A 63 -0.89 -8.80 1.52
N ASN A 64 -1.75 -9.68 2.03
CA ASN A 64 -2.96 -9.23 2.74
C ASN A 64 -2.62 -8.41 3.99
N ARG A 65 -1.62 -8.84 4.77
CA ARG A 65 -1.15 -8.09 5.95
C ARG A 65 -0.54 -6.75 5.57
N GLU A 66 0.27 -6.72 4.51
CA GLU A 66 0.85 -5.49 3.97
C GLU A 66 -0.25 -4.50 3.56
N LEU A 67 -1.29 -5.00 2.88
CA LEU A 67 -2.44 -4.21 2.46
C LEU A 67 -3.25 -3.69 3.65
N GLU A 68 -3.53 -4.54 4.63
CA GLU A 68 -4.22 -4.14 5.87
C GLU A 68 -3.44 -3.07 6.62
N ALA A 69 -2.12 -3.23 6.77
CA ALA A 69 -1.25 -2.24 7.40
C ALA A 69 -1.27 -0.90 6.64
N LEU A 70 -1.22 -0.94 5.32
CA LEU A 70 -1.30 0.25 4.48
C LEU A 70 -2.64 0.96 4.67
N VAL A 71 -3.76 0.25 4.57
CA VAL A 71 -5.11 0.81 4.75
C VAL A 71 -5.26 1.43 6.13
N ASN A 72 -4.78 0.75 7.18
CA ASN A 72 -4.83 1.27 8.55
C ASN A 72 -3.98 2.55 8.68
N SER A 73 -2.76 2.57 8.16
CA SER A 73 -1.90 3.75 8.21
C SER A 73 -2.50 4.96 7.48
N LEU A 74 -3.18 4.72 6.35
CA LEU A 74 -3.89 5.78 5.64
C LEU A 74 -5.04 6.34 6.47
N ALA A 75 -5.82 5.47 7.12
CA ALA A 75 -6.89 5.89 8.02
C ALA A 75 -6.37 6.70 9.22
N GLU A 76 -5.25 6.27 9.81
CA GLU A 76 -4.59 6.96 10.93
C GLU A 76 -4.11 8.36 10.55
N ILE A 77 -3.67 8.58 9.31
CA ILE A 77 -3.22 9.91 8.82
C ILE A 77 -4.40 10.82 8.51
N ILE A 78 -5.54 10.27 8.06
CA ILE A 78 -6.73 11.08 7.73
C ILE A 78 -7.27 11.82 8.97
N GLN A 79 -7.28 11.17 10.13
CA GLN A 79 -7.80 11.76 11.38
C GLN A 79 -7.10 13.07 11.81
N PRO A 80 -5.76 13.14 11.95
CA PRO A 80 -5.08 14.38 12.33
C PRO A 80 -5.23 15.48 11.28
N VAL A 81 -5.27 15.14 9.99
CA VAL A 81 -5.53 16.12 8.91
C VAL A 81 -6.91 16.78 9.10
N LEU A 82 -7.94 16.00 9.44
CA LEU A 82 -9.27 16.53 9.72
C LEU A 82 -9.28 17.47 10.93
N ILE A 83 -8.59 17.11 12.02
CA ILE A 83 -8.49 17.96 13.22
C ILE A 83 -7.82 19.30 12.90
N VAL A 84 -6.71 19.29 12.14
CA VAL A 84 -6.01 20.52 11.74
C VAL A 84 -6.92 21.40 10.87
N MET A 85 -7.60 20.81 9.88
CA MET A 85 -8.56 21.52 9.03
C MET A 85 -9.68 22.19 9.84
N ILE A 86 -10.30 21.43 10.75
CA ILE A 86 -11.36 21.95 11.63
C ILE A 86 -10.82 23.05 12.54
N GLY A 87 -9.62 22.89 13.09
CA GLY A 87 -8.97 23.90 13.93
C GLY A 87 -8.74 25.22 13.19
N ILE A 88 -8.28 25.17 11.93
CA ILE A 88 -8.11 26.36 11.10
C ILE A 88 -9.45 27.03 10.80
N LEU A 89 -10.48 26.25 10.46
CA LEU A 89 -11.82 26.78 10.18
C LEU A 89 -12.42 27.48 11.41
N ILE A 90 -12.37 26.85 12.57
CA ILE A 90 -12.88 27.42 13.82
C ILE A 90 -12.04 28.64 14.23
N GLY A 91 -10.71 28.55 14.15
CA GLY A 91 -9.81 29.66 14.45
C GLY A 91 -10.07 30.88 13.56
N GLY A 92 -10.26 30.65 12.26
CA GLY A 92 -10.63 31.69 11.30
C GLY A 92 -11.98 32.32 11.60
N LEU A 93 -12.99 31.52 11.97
CA LEU A 93 -14.30 32.01 12.37
C LEU A 93 -14.22 32.89 13.62
N ILE A 94 -13.50 32.45 14.64
CA ILE A 94 -13.30 33.22 15.88
C ILE A 94 -12.60 34.54 15.59
N ALA A 95 -11.52 34.52 14.80
CA ALA A 95 -10.79 35.74 14.42
C ALA A 95 -11.70 36.72 13.67
N ALA A 96 -12.53 36.23 12.74
CA ALA A 96 -13.48 37.04 11.99
C ALA A 96 -14.55 37.71 12.86
N ILE A 97 -14.91 37.12 14.01
CA ILE A 97 -15.90 37.68 14.94
C ILE A 97 -15.25 38.58 15.99
N ILE A 98 -14.13 38.17 16.59
CA ILE A 98 -13.48 38.90 17.69
C ILE A 98 -12.82 40.19 17.20
N LEU A 99 -12.18 40.20 16.03
CA LEU A 99 -11.50 41.39 15.51
C LEU A 99 -12.44 42.61 15.37
N PRO A 100 -13.63 42.49 14.74
CA PRO A 100 -14.60 43.59 14.71
C PRO A 100 -15.08 44.02 16.09
N ILE A 101 -15.35 43.07 16.99
CA ILE A 101 -15.80 43.40 18.36
C ILE A 101 -14.74 44.22 19.09
N TYR A 102 -13.46 43.84 18.97
CA TYR A 102 -12.35 44.56 19.59
C TYR A 102 -12.21 45.99 19.05
N GLN A 103 -12.38 46.18 17.73
CA GLN A 103 -12.38 47.49 17.10
C GLN A 103 -13.51 48.39 17.60
N ILE A 104 -14.72 47.83 17.75
CA ILE A 104 -15.89 48.56 18.28
C ILE A 104 -15.65 48.92 19.76
N ALA A 105 -15.12 47.99 20.56
CA ALA A 105 -14.89 48.19 21.98
C ALA A 105 -13.82 49.27 22.28
N GLN A 106 -12.80 49.44 21.43
CA GLN A 106 -11.80 50.51 21.56
C GLN A 106 -12.31 51.89 21.14
N GLN A 107 -13.45 51.96 20.46
CA GLN A 107 -14.02 53.21 19.96
C GLN A 107 -14.90 53.92 21.02
N PHE A 108 -15.18 53.24 22.13
CA PHE A 108 -15.83 53.78 23.35
C PHE A 108 -14.78 54.06 24.42
#